data_AF-A0AAV1TMT0-F1
#
_entry.id   AF-A0AAV1TMT0-F1
#
_cell.length_a   1.000
_cell.length_b   1.000
_cell.length_c   1.000
_cell.angle_alpha   90.00
_cell.angle_beta   90.00
_cell.angle_gamma   90.00
#
_symmetry.space_group_name_H-M   'P 1'
#
loop_
_entity.id
_entity.type
_entity.pdbx_description
1 polymer ?
#
loop_
_entity_poly.entity_id
_entity_poly.type
_entity_poly.pdbx_seq_one_letter_code
_entity_poly.pdbx_strand_id
1 'polypeptide(L)'
;MTARALSVIVAALETNGGIGLQQKIPWHLPADMKHFRALTTSCGDPLKQQHAVIMGRKTWESLPATVRPLPKRYNVILTHDLNYRTRENIPDTVGVAASFSEALELVELQGEKVDQVFVIGGSAVYAEALSHSECKKVFLTRVKGEFKCDAFFPLELLKQKFTMTNESEIKKENDVEFQFVEWARSDTEEGIEAVETLEMVDNTTSHEEMQYLDLIRKILSQGVKRIDRTGTGTLSVFGGQMRFSLRNNAFPLLTTKRVFWRGVAEELLWFIKGDTSARTLQQKGVRIWDGNGSREYLDSRGLQSREVGDLGPVYGFQWRHFGAKYTDMHADYTGQGVDQLAEVIHKLRTNPSDRRIVLSAWNPADLDDMALPPCHMFCQFYVADGELSCQMYQRSADMGLGVPFNIASYALLTRLVAQVAGLKPGEFIHVIGDAHVYLNHVEPLQKQILRVPRPFPTLYINPEKTTSIDDFTYDDLEVRNYHPYGAIKMEMSV
;
A
#
# COMPACT_ATOMS: atom_id res chain seq x y z
N MET A 1 -34.38 -8.99 -6.63
CA MET A 1 -34.76 -7.75 -5.93
C MET A 1 -33.66 -6.75 -6.19
N THR A 2 -33.97 -5.60 -6.77
CA THR A 2 -33.01 -4.53 -7.03
C THR A 2 -32.54 -3.93 -5.72
N ALA A 3 -31.23 -3.85 -5.50
CA ALA A 3 -30.67 -3.26 -4.29
C ALA A 3 -31.07 -1.78 -4.18
N ARG A 4 -31.41 -1.31 -2.97
CA ARG A 4 -31.77 0.10 -2.75
C ARG A 4 -30.53 0.99 -2.87
N ALA A 5 -30.67 2.13 -3.54
CA ALA A 5 -29.60 3.12 -3.65
C ALA A 5 -29.27 3.72 -2.27
N LEU A 6 -27.97 3.80 -1.98
CA LEU A 6 -27.39 4.36 -0.77
C LEU A 6 -26.87 5.78 -1.05
N SER A 7 -27.10 6.70 -0.12
CA SER A 7 -26.55 8.04 -0.15
C SER A 7 -25.75 8.33 1.12
N VAL A 8 -24.70 9.14 1.02
CA VAL A 8 -23.94 9.64 2.18
C VAL A 8 -24.32 11.11 2.40
N ILE A 9 -24.41 11.52 3.67
CA ILE A 9 -24.55 12.92 4.04
C ILE A 9 -23.55 13.29 5.15
N VAL A 10 -22.82 14.38 4.94
CA VAL A 10 -21.73 14.79 5.83
C VAL A 10 -21.44 16.28 5.74
N ALA A 11 -21.06 16.90 6.86
CA ALA A 11 -20.38 18.20 6.89
C ALA A 11 -18.92 17.98 7.24
N ALA A 12 -17.99 18.44 6.40
CA ALA A 12 -16.56 18.20 6.59
C ALA A 12 -15.70 19.41 6.18
N LEU A 13 -14.54 19.57 6.82
CA LEU A 13 -13.54 20.57 6.44
C LEU A 13 -13.01 20.30 5.03
N GLU A 14 -12.95 21.34 4.20
CA GLU A 14 -12.40 21.29 2.84
C GLU A 14 -10.95 20.81 2.81
N THR A 15 -10.16 21.20 3.81
CA THR A 15 -8.69 21.02 3.82
C THR A 15 -8.26 19.58 4.09
N ASN A 16 -8.94 18.90 5.02
CA ASN A 16 -8.51 17.58 5.50
C ASN A 16 -9.66 16.61 5.79
N GLY A 17 -10.90 17.02 5.58
CA GLY A 17 -12.08 16.19 5.83
C GLY A 17 -12.46 16.09 7.30
N GLY A 18 -11.94 16.91 8.20
CA GLY A 18 -12.33 16.87 9.62
C GLY A 18 -13.85 17.00 9.79
N ILE A 19 -14.45 16.21 10.68
CA ILE A 19 -15.92 16.17 10.92
C ILE A 19 -16.29 16.27 12.40
N GLY A 20 -15.34 16.05 13.31
CA GLY A 20 -15.62 15.95 14.72
C GLY A 20 -14.38 16.19 15.58
N LEU A 21 -14.62 16.70 16.77
CA LEU A 21 -13.65 16.78 17.86
C LEU A 21 -14.32 16.36 19.16
N GLN A 22 -13.78 15.37 19.87
CA GLN A 22 -14.32 14.89 21.14
C GLN A 22 -15.82 14.56 21.06
N GLN A 23 -16.24 13.89 19.98
CA GLN A 23 -17.64 13.52 19.70
C GLN A 23 -18.61 14.71 19.54
N LYS A 24 -18.11 15.89 19.20
CA LYS A 24 -18.93 17.07 18.87
C LYS A 24 -18.57 17.60 17.49
N ILE A 25 -19.53 18.25 16.84
CA ILE A 25 -19.31 18.99 15.60
C ILE A 25 -18.49 20.26 15.95
N PRO A 26 -17.35 20.54 15.29
CA PRO A 26 -16.46 21.64 15.69
C PRO A 26 -17.02 23.05 15.39
N TRP A 27 -18.09 23.15 14.60
CA TRP A 27 -18.73 24.41 14.16
C TRP A 27 -20.23 24.40 14.42
N HIS A 28 -20.85 25.58 14.32
CA HIS A 28 -22.29 25.75 14.45
C HIS A 28 -22.89 26.35 13.17
N LEU A 29 -23.54 25.51 12.37
CA LEU A 29 -24.14 25.88 11.08
C LEU A 29 -25.63 25.49 11.05
N PRO A 30 -26.55 26.35 11.52
CA PRO A 30 -27.99 26.07 11.51
C PRO A 30 -28.57 25.71 10.12
N ALA A 31 -28.05 26.31 9.04
CA ALA A 31 -28.50 25.97 7.69
C ALA A 31 -28.10 24.56 7.26
N ASP A 32 -26.92 24.07 7.67
CA ASP A 32 -26.49 22.69 7.44
C ASP A 32 -27.43 21.70 8.14
N MET A 33 -27.75 21.94 9.42
CA MET A 33 -28.70 21.09 10.15
C MET A 33 -30.11 21.09 9.53
N LYS A 34 -30.56 22.24 9.00
CA LYS A 34 -31.82 22.34 8.26
C LYS A 34 -31.77 21.52 6.96
N HIS A 35 -30.65 21.60 6.23
CA HIS A 35 -30.42 20.84 5.01
C HIS A 35 -30.38 19.32 5.26
N PHE A 36 -29.62 18.89 6.27
CA PHE A 36 -29.58 17.50 6.73
C PHE A 36 -30.97 16.96 7.08
N ARG A 37 -31.76 17.74 7.82
CA ARG A 37 -33.13 17.35 8.18
C ARG A 37 -34.01 17.22 6.94
N ALA A 38 -33.95 18.17 6.01
CA ALA A 38 -34.74 18.14 4.80
C ALA A 38 -34.43 16.88 3.96
N LEU A 39 -33.14 16.65 3.65
CA LEU A 39 -32.72 15.50 2.85
C LEU A 39 -33.09 14.15 3.48
N THR A 40 -32.93 14.01 4.79
CA THR A 40 -33.15 12.72 5.47
C THR A 40 -34.61 12.49 5.90
N THR A 41 -35.54 13.43 5.67
CA THR A 41 -36.96 13.27 6.06
C THR A 41 -37.98 13.50 4.94
N SER A 42 -37.57 14.04 3.79
CA SER A 42 -38.47 14.32 2.67
C SER A 42 -38.82 13.07 1.85
N CYS A 43 -39.80 12.30 2.32
CA CYS A 43 -40.36 11.18 1.55
C CYS A 43 -41.49 11.69 0.64
N GLY A 44 -41.34 11.55 -0.68
CA GLY A 44 -42.29 12.05 -1.69
C GLY A 44 -43.41 11.08 -2.06
N ASP A 45 -43.42 9.88 -1.48
CA ASP A 45 -44.32 8.78 -1.84
C ASP A 45 -45.31 8.50 -0.68
N PRO A 46 -46.64 8.58 -0.89
CA PRO A 46 -47.64 8.29 0.14
C PRO A 46 -47.60 6.86 0.73
N LEU A 47 -47.00 5.89 0.02
CA LEU A 47 -46.86 4.50 0.47
C LEU A 47 -45.57 4.26 1.27
N LYS A 48 -44.57 5.13 1.13
CA LYS A 48 -43.28 5.03 1.82
C LYS A 48 -43.26 5.96 3.03
N GLN A 49 -43.02 5.40 4.22
CA GLN A 49 -43.26 6.11 5.47
C GLN A 49 -42.05 6.91 5.97
N GLN A 50 -40.83 6.49 5.61
CA GLN A 50 -39.59 7.08 6.12
C GLN A 50 -38.36 6.72 5.27
N HIS A 51 -37.25 7.43 5.50
CA HIS A 51 -35.91 6.98 5.07
C HIS A 51 -35.22 6.19 6.21
N ALA A 52 -34.19 5.43 5.87
CA ALA A 52 -33.29 4.83 6.84
C ALA A 52 -32.03 5.68 7.02
N VAL A 53 -31.53 5.77 8.25
CA VAL A 53 -30.26 6.40 8.59
C VAL A 53 -29.35 5.40 9.29
N ILE A 54 -28.16 5.15 8.71
CA ILE A 54 -27.15 4.25 9.25
C ILE A 54 -26.05 5.09 9.89
N MET A 55 -25.69 4.76 11.13
CA MET A 55 -24.60 5.43 11.82
C MET A 55 -23.79 4.53 12.77
N GLY A 56 -22.56 4.91 13.04
CA GLY A 56 -21.71 4.26 14.05
C GLY A 56 -22.14 4.62 15.47
N ARG A 57 -21.83 3.74 16.43
CA ARG A 57 -22.14 3.92 17.86
C ARG A 57 -21.77 5.29 18.43
N LYS A 58 -20.56 5.79 18.16
CA LYS A 58 -20.10 7.11 18.65
C LYS A 58 -20.94 8.27 18.09
N THR A 59 -21.38 8.16 16.83
CA THR A 59 -22.27 9.14 16.21
C THR A 59 -23.64 9.10 16.89
N TRP A 60 -24.19 7.92 17.13
CA TRP A 60 -25.43 7.75 17.91
C TRP A 60 -25.33 8.33 19.33
N GLU A 61 -24.20 8.11 20.00
CA GLU A 61 -23.91 8.64 21.34
C GLU A 61 -23.81 10.17 21.37
N SER A 62 -23.33 10.78 20.28
CA SER A 62 -23.22 12.24 20.14
C SER A 62 -24.54 12.98 19.91
N LEU A 63 -25.60 12.27 19.48
CA LEU A 63 -26.91 12.90 19.23
C LEU A 63 -27.55 13.38 20.54
N PRO A 64 -28.17 14.58 20.56
CA PRO A 64 -28.90 15.04 21.73
C PRO A 64 -30.03 14.05 22.10
N ALA A 65 -30.20 13.77 23.40
CA ALA A 65 -31.19 12.82 23.89
C ALA A 65 -32.63 13.17 23.45
N THR A 66 -32.93 14.45 23.23
CA THR A 66 -34.25 14.94 22.78
C THR A 66 -34.60 14.54 21.35
N VAL A 67 -33.60 14.16 20.53
CA VAL A 67 -33.77 13.80 19.12
C VAL A 67 -33.22 12.41 18.81
N ARG A 68 -32.97 11.59 19.83
CA ARG A 68 -32.43 10.24 19.71
C ARG A 68 -33.51 9.23 20.15
N PRO A 69 -34.06 8.38 19.26
CA PRO A 69 -33.77 8.26 17.82
C PRO A 69 -34.23 9.45 16.98
N LEU A 70 -33.60 9.64 15.82
CA LEU A 70 -33.98 10.70 14.89
C LEU A 70 -35.43 10.49 14.41
N PRO A 71 -36.35 11.46 14.62
CA PRO A 71 -37.76 11.24 14.31
C PRO A 71 -38.00 11.13 12.81
N LYS A 72 -39.06 10.40 12.44
CA LYS A 72 -39.51 10.12 11.05
C LYS A 72 -38.49 9.37 10.19
N ARG A 73 -37.57 8.63 10.82
CA ARG A 73 -36.50 7.86 10.18
C ARG A 73 -36.34 6.53 10.88
N TYR A 74 -36.04 5.50 10.11
CA TYR A 74 -35.57 4.23 10.67
C TYR A 74 -34.08 4.37 11.02
N ASN A 75 -33.73 4.28 12.29
CA ASN A 75 -32.35 4.47 12.75
C ASN A 75 -31.66 3.11 12.87
N VAL A 76 -30.44 2.98 12.37
CA VAL A 76 -29.61 1.77 12.50
C VAL A 76 -28.25 2.13 13.08
N ILE A 77 -27.85 1.44 14.15
CA ILE A 77 -26.62 1.65 14.90
C ILE A 77 -25.64 0.52 14.60
N LEU A 78 -24.42 0.87 14.18
CA LEU A 78 -23.30 -0.06 14.00
C LEU A 78 -22.43 -0.12 15.25
N THR A 79 -22.31 -1.31 15.83
CA THR A 79 -21.50 -1.58 17.03
C THR A 79 -21.09 -3.06 17.10
N HIS A 80 -19.83 -3.34 17.45
CA HIS A 80 -19.37 -4.70 17.72
C HIS A 80 -19.78 -5.22 19.11
N ASP A 81 -20.40 -4.39 19.93
CA ASP A 81 -20.90 -4.77 21.25
C ASP A 81 -22.26 -5.47 21.12
N LEU A 82 -22.23 -6.80 21.17
CA LEU A 82 -23.41 -7.67 21.02
C LEU A 82 -24.48 -7.43 22.10
N ASN A 83 -24.10 -6.84 23.24
CA ASN A 83 -25.01 -6.55 24.35
C ASN A 83 -25.45 -5.09 24.39
N TYR A 84 -25.08 -4.27 23.39
CA TYR A 84 -25.34 -2.83 23.39
C TYR A 84 -26.82 -2.49 23.52
N ARG A 85 -27.69 -3.23 22.80
CA ARG A 85 -29.14 -3.03 22.87
C ARG A 85 -29.65 -3.13 24.31
N THR A 86 -29.32 -4.23 24.99
CA THR A 86 -29.79 -4.51 26.34
C THR A 86 -29.18 -3.56 27.37
N ARG A 87 -27.87 -3.26 27.24
CA ARG A 87 -27.16 -2.39 28.18
C ARG A 87 -27.67 -0.95 28.15
N GLU A 88 -27.90 -0.42 26.95
CA GLU A 88 -28.31 0.99 26.76
C GLU A 88 -29.83 1.14 26.58
N ASN A 89 -30.61 0.07 26.77
CA ASN A 89 -32.06 0.03 26.58
C ASN A 89 -32.51 0.59 25.21
N ILE A 90 -31.84 0.18 24.13
CA ILE A 90 -32.16 0.63 22.77
C ILE A 90 -33.52 0.04 22.34
N PRO A 91 -34.51 0.87 21.94
CA PRO A 91 -35.83 0.40 21.52
C PRO A 91 -35.77 -0.55 20.31
N ASP A 92 -36.69 -1.52 20.22
CA ASP A 92 -36.77 -2.46 19.08
C ASP A 92 -37.08 -1.78 17.74
N THR A 93 -37.57 -0.55 17.78
CA THR A 93 -37.79 0.30 16.61
C THR A 93 -36.49 0.84 16.00
N VAL A 94 -35.35 0.68 16.67
CA VAL A 94 -34.01 1.06 16.20
C VAL A 94 -33.24 -0.20 15.86
N GLY A 95 -32.66 -0.29 14.66
CA GLY A 95 -31.77 -1.39 14.27
C GLY A 95 -30.44 -1.33 15.01
N VAL A 96 -29.88 -2.48 15.38
CA VAL A 96 -28.52 -2.61 15.92
C VAL A 96 -27.85 -3.73 15.16
N ALA A 97 -26.73 -3.43 14.50
CA ALA A 97 -26.01 -4.36 13.64
C ALA A 97 -24.51 -4.36 14.00
N ALA A 98 -23.87 -5.52 13.85
CA ALA A 98 -22.45 -5.72 14.09
C ALA A 98 -21.57 -5.37 12.87
N SER A 99 -22.18 -5.26 11.68
CA SER A 99 -21.50 -4.94 10.42
C SER A 99 -22.38 -4.11 9.48
N PHE A 100 -21.75 -3.41 8.52
CA PHE A 100 -22.48 -2.63 7.52
C PHE A 100 -23.41 -3.49 6.66
N SER A 101 -23.00 -4.70 6.30
CA SER A 101 -23.84 -5.66 5.57
C SER A 101 -25.10 -6.04 6.36
N GLU A 102 -24.96 -6.35 7.65
CA GLU A 102 -26.10 -6.65 8.52
C GLU A 102 -27.01 -5.42 8.70
N ALA A 103 -26.46 -4.20 8.75
CA ALA A 103 -27.26 -2.99 8.77
C ALA A 103 -28.11 -2.84 7.50
N LEU A 104 -27.56 -3.17 6.33
CA LEU A 104 -28.33 -3.18 5.07
C LEU A 104 -29.41 -4.27 5.07
N GLU A 105 -29.14 -5.46 5.62
CA GLU A 105 -30.14 -6.53 5.78
C GLU A 105 -31.30 -6.07 6.69
N LEU A 106 -31.01 -5.41 7.81
CA LEU A 106 -32.04 -4.84 8.69
C LEU A 106 -32.91 -3.79 7.99
N VAL A 107 -32.31 -2.99 7.12
CA VAL A 107 -33.04 -2.02 6.30
C VAL A 107 -33.89 -2.73 5.25
N GLU A 108 -33.38 -3.78 4.63
CA GLU A 108 -34.11 -4.59 3.64
C GLU A 108 -35.38 -5.22 4.25
N LEU A 109 -35.28 -5.71 5.49
CA LEU A 109 -36.42 -6.25 6.26
C LEU A 109 -37.54 -5.24 6.50
N GLN A 110 -37.29 -3.93 6.40
CA GLN A 110 -38.35 -2.91 6.50
C GLN A 110 -39.23 -2.84 5.25
N GLY A 111 -38.83 -3.47 4.14
CA GLY A 111 -39.61 -3.53 2.91
C GLY A 111 -39.94 -2.12 2.37
N GLU A 112 -41.15 -1.95 1.86
CA GLU A 112 -41.60 -0.70 1.23
C GLU A 112 -41.74 0.49 2.19
N LYS A 113 -41.66 0.27 3.52
CA LYS A 113 -41.71 1.36 4.51
C LYS A 113 -40.51 2.30 4.42
N VAL A 114 -39.38 1.82 3.90
CA VAL A 114 -38.14 2.57 3.73
C VAL A 114 -37.91 2.90 2.26
N ASP A 115 -37.80 4.20 1.97
CA ASP A 115 -37.55 4.71 0.61
C ASP A 115 -36.07 4.72 0.23
N GLN A 116 -35.25 5.45 1.00
CA GLN A 116 -33.82 5.64 0.71
C GLN A 116 -33.00 5.37 1.96
N VAL A 117 -31.72 5.05 1.76
CA VAL A 117 -30.77 4.79 2.83
C VAL A 117 -29.73 5.91 2.87
N PHE A 118 -29.60 6.57 4.01
CA PHE A 118 -28.61 7.61 4.25
C PHE A 118 -27.57 7.14 5.27
N VAL A 119 -26.30 7.22 4.92
CA VAL A 119 -25.20 7.05 5.88
C VAL A 119 -24.82 8.41 6.43
N ILE A 120 -24.91 8.54 7.76
CA ILE A 120 -24.76 9.83 8.45
C ILE A 120 -23.54 9.88 9.39
N GLY A 121 -22.65 8.89 9.28
CA GLY A 121 -21.34 8.85 9.95
C GLY A 121 -21.15 7.71 10.94
N GLY A 122 -20.01 7.56 11.60
CA GLY A 122 -18.79 8.35 11.53
C GLY A 122 -17.75 7.79 10.55
N SER A 123 -16.48 8.16 10.73
CA SER A 123 -15.39 7.94 9.76
C SER A 123 -15.32 6.54 9.14
N ALA A 124 -15.39 5.49 9.95
CA ALA A 124 -15.35 4.11 9.46
C ALA A 124 -16.60 3.77 8.62
N VAL A 125 -17.78 4.16 9.09
CA VAL A 125 -19.05 3.91 8.40
C VAL A 125 -19.11 4.69 7.08
N TYR A 126 -18.58 5.91 7.05
CA TYR A 126 -18.43 6.66 5.79
C TYR A 126 -17.50 5.95 4.80
N ALA A 127 -16.36 5.42 5.26
CA ALA A 127 -15.43 4.70 4.39
C ALA A 127 -16.05 3.42 3.79
N GLU A 128 -16.80 2.68 4.60
CA GLU A 128 -17.56 1.50 4.15
C GLU A 128 -18.66 1.90 3.15
N ALA A 129 -19.45 2.93 3.47
CA ALA A 129 -20.52 3.42 2.61
C ALA A 129 -20.02 3.91 1.25
N LEU A 130 -18.99 4.77 1.22
CA LEU A 130 -18.40 5.27 -0.03
C LEU A 130 -17.78 4.14 -0.88
N SER A 131 -17.43 3.01 -0.25
CA SER A 131 -16.88 1.86 -0.96
C SER A 131 -17.93 0.90 -1.51
N HIS A 132 -19.17 0.97 -1.02
CA HIS A 132 -20.25 0.08 -1.41
C HIS A 132 -20.77 0.40 -2.83
N SER A 133 -21.02 -0.62 -3.67
CA SER A 133 -21.48 -0.46 -5.09
C SER A 133 -22.78 0.34 -5.25
N GLU A 134 -23.65 0.24 -4.24
CA GLU A 134 -24.94 0.90 -4.21
C GLU A 134 -24.89 2.34 -3.68
N CYS A 135 -23.72 2.83 -3.23
CA CYS A 135 -23.58 4.25 -2.90
C CYS A 135 -23.55 5.07 -4.17
N LYS A 136 -24.64 5.79 -4.46
CA LYS A 136 -24.81 6.54 -5.71
C LYS A 136 -24.65 8.04 -5.55
N LYS A 137 -24.88 8.60 -4.35
CA LYS A 137 -24.80 10.04 -4.09
C LYS A 137 -24.11 10.38 -2.77
N VAL A 138 -23.44 11.52 -2.75
CA VAL A 138 -22.90 12.14 -1.54
C VAL A 138 -23.33 13.59 -1.46
N PHE A 139 -23.98 13.95 -0.36
CA PHE A 139 -24.34 15.31 0.00
C PHE A 139 -23.32 15.82 1.00
N LEU A 140 -22.37 16.64 0.53
CA LEU A 140 -21.29 17.19 1.32
C LEU A 140 -21.55 18.67 1.62
N THR A 141 -21.65 19.04 2.88
CA THR A 141 -21.47 20.41 3.33
C THR A 141 -19.97 20.68 3.46
N ARG A 142 -19.39 21.37 2.48
CA ARG A 142 -17.96 21.71 2.45
C ARG A 142 -17.73 22.93 3.34
N VAL A 143 -17.11 22.73 4.49
CA VAL A 143 -16.83 23.77 5.48
C VAL A 143 -15.42 24.33 5.28
N LYS A 144 -15.30 25.65 5.17
CA LYS A 144 -14.03 26.35 4.99
C LYS A 144 -13.49 26.84 6.34
N GLY A 145 -12.17 26.82 6.48
CA GLY A 145 -11.46 27.26 7.69
C GLY A 145 -10.63 26.18 8.36
N GLU A 146 -10.08 26.51 9.53
CA GLU A 146 -9.20 25.64 10.30
C GLU A 146 -9.82 25.31 11.66
N PHE A 147 -10.23 24.05 11.84
CA PHE A 147 -10.75 23.54 13.10
C PHE A 147 -9.94 22.32 13.54
N LYS A 148 -9.72 22.17 14.85
CA LYS A 148 -9.12 20.95 15.39
C LYS A 148 -10.13 19.81 15.27
N CYS A 149 -9.70 18.67 14.74
CA CYS A 149 -10.53 17.48 14.58
C CYS A 149 -9.79 16.21 15.00
N ASP A 150 -10.53 15.22 15.51
CA ASP A 150 -10.05 13.86 15.82
C ASP A 150 -10.81 12.78 15.04
N ALA A 151 -11.86 13.15 14.30
CA ALA A 151 -12.60 12.31 13.37
C ALA A 151 -12.62 12.98 11.99
N PHE A 152 -12.42 12.18 10.94
CA PHE A 152 -12.29 12.66 9.56
C PHE A 152 -13.20 11.88 8.61
N PHE A 153 -13.83 12.58 7.67
CA PHE A 153 -14.49 12.04 6.50
C PHE A 153 -13.42 11.76 5.43
N PRO A 154 -13.47 10.61 4.73
CA PRO A 154 -12.44 10.25 3.77
C PRO A 154 -12.64 11.03 2.45
N LEU A 155 -12.25 12.31 2.43
CA LEU A 155 -12.35 13.18 1.24
C LEU A 155 -11.69 12.59 0.01
N GLU A 156 -10.55 11.93 0.19
CA GLU A 156 -9.85 11.30 -0.93
C GLU A 156 -10.69 10.18 -1.54
N LEU A 157 -11.35 9.35 -0.71
CA LEU A 157 -12.26 8.32 -1.21
C LEU A 157 -13.50 8.90 -1.92
N LEU A 158 -14.02 10.03 -1.44
CA LEU A 158 -15.09 10.77 -2.11
C LEU A 158 -14.65 11.23 -3.50
N LYS A 159 -13.52 11.93 -3.59
CA LYS A 159 -12.97 12.46 -4.86
C LYS A 159 -12.61 11.35 -5.85
N GLN A 160 -12.24 10.17 -5.36
CA GLN A 160 -11.90 9.01 -6.20
C GLN A 160 -13.12 8.36 -6.85
N LYS A 161 -14.23 8.23 -6.13
CA LYS A 161 -15.38 7.40 -6.55
C LYS A 161 -16.57 8.21 -7.07
N PHE A 162 -16.57 9.51 -6.82
CA PHE A 162 -17.68 10.38 -7.17
C PHE A 162 -17.18 11.61 -7.91
N THR A 163 -18.01 12.14 -8.80
CA THR A 163 -17.82 13.42 -9.46
C THR A 163 -18.76 14.45 -8.88
N MET A 164 -18.26 15.66 -8.70
CA MET A 164 -19.08 16.77 -8.24
C MET A 164 -20.08 17.13 -9.34
N THR A 165 -21.37 17.05 -9.04
CA THR A 165 -22.45 17.32 -9.99
C THR A 165 -23.12 18.66 -9.74
N ASN A 166 -23.06 19.17 -8.51
CA ASN A 166 -23.67 20.45 -8.14
C ASN A 166 -22.88 21.12 -7.02
N GLU A 167 -22.84 22.45 -7.03
CA GLU A 167 -22.26 23.26 -5.98
C GLU A 167 -23.14 24.51 -5.75
N SER A 168 -23.52 24.77 -4.50
CA SER A 168 -24.28 25.96 -4.15
C SER A 168 -23.38 27.20 -4.05
N GLU A 169 -24.00 28.38 -4.04
CA GLU A 169 -23.34 29.61 -3.61
C GLU A 169 -22.72 29.45 -2.21
N ILE A 170 -21.62 30.19 -1.97
CA ILE A 170 -20.97 30.26 -0.65
C ILE A 170 -21.91 30.91 0.34
N LYS A 171 -22.14 30.23 1.46
CA LYS A 171 -22.89 30.74 2.61
C LYS A 171 -21.92 31.04 3.74
N LYS A 172 -22.30 31.96 4.62
CA LYS A 172 -21.54 32.29 5.83
C LYS A 172 -22.47 32.36 7.03
N GLU A 173 -22.19 31.56 8.06
CA GLU A 173 -22.90 31.56 9.35
C GLU A 173 -21.87 31.51 10.48
N ASN A 174 -22.01 32.34 11.50
CA ASN A 174 -21.11 32.37 12.68
C ASN A 174 -19.63 32.43 12.30
N ASP A 175 -19.29 33.28 11.32
CA ASP A 175 -17.93 33.46 10.77
C ASP A 175 -17.32 32.23 10.07
N VAL A 176 -18.13 31.21 9.80
CA VAL A 176 -17.72 30.02 9.05
C VAL A 176 -18.35 30.05 7.66
N GLU A 177 -17.52 29.97 6.63
CA GLU A 177 -17.96 29.85 5.24
C GLU A 177 -18.17 28.38 4.88
N PHE A 178 -19.24 28.08 4.13
CA PHE A 178 -19.52 26.72 3.67
C PHE A 178 -20.35 26.70 2.39
N GLN A 179 -20.34 25.57 1.69
CA GLN A 179 -21.14 25.31 0.49
C GLN A 179 -21.80 23.94 0.58
N PHE A 180 -22.98 23.80 -0.01
CA PHE A 180 -23.58 22.49 -0.27
C PHE A 180 -23.07 21.97 -1.60
N VAL A 181 -22.52 20.76 -1.58
CA VAL A 181 -21.89 20.13 -2.73
C VAL A 181 -22.50 18.74 -2.90
N GLU A 182 -23.01 18.47 -4.10
CA GLU A 182 -23.52 17.14 -4.45
C GLU A 182 -22.50 16.42 -5.31
N TRP A 183 -22.31 15.15 -5.01
CA TRP A 183 -21.48 14.25 -5.78
C TRP A 183 -22.29 13.04 -6.22
N ALA A 184 -22.12 12.61 -7.46
CA ALA A 184 -22.70 11.39 -8.00
C ALA A 184 -21.60 10.39 -8.31
N ARG A 185 -21.90 9.09 -8.17
CA ARG A 185 -20.93 8.04 -8.49
C ARG A 185 -20.57 8.09 -9.97
N SER A 186 -19.28 7.99 -10.26
CA SER A 186 -18.78 7.94 -11.64
C SER A 186 -19.01 6.53 -12.20
N ASP A 187 -20.05 6.36 -13.01
CA ASP A 187 -20.33 5.11 -13.74
C ASP A 187 -19.61 5.17 -15.10
N THR A 188 -18.35 4.71 -15.18
CA THR A 188 -17.64 4.55 -16.46
C THR A 188 -16.93 3.19 -16.52
N GLU A 189 -17.68 2.17 -16.95
CA GLU A 189 -17.15 1.09 -17.79
C GLU A 189 -17.48 1.46 -19.25
N GLU A 190 -16.50 1.28 -20.15
CA GLU A 190 -16.49 1.48 -21.61
C GLU A 190 -16.08 2.86 -22.19
N GLY A 191 -15.02 2.84 -23.02
CA GLY A 191 -14.77 3.81 -24.10
C GLY A 191 -13.65 4.84 -23.88
N ILE A 192 -12.46 4.53 -24.39
CA ILE A 192 -11.35 5.49 -24.54
C ILE A 192 -11.70 6.49 -25.66
N GLU A 193 -11.71 7.78 -25.36
CA GLU A 193 -11.22 8.83 -26.27
C GLU A 193 -10.82 10.10 -25.49
N ALA A 194 -9.78 10.77 -25.99
CA ALA A 194 -8.89 11.67 -25.28
C ALA A 194 -9.48 13.04 -24.87
N VAL A 195 -8.97 13.62 -23.77
CA VAL A 195 -8.33 14.95 -23.69
C VAL A 195 -7.88 15.26 -22.24
N GLU A 196 -6.58 15.58 -22.12
CA GLU A 196 -5.86 16.40 -21.11
C GLU A 196 -5.83 16.01 -19.61
N THR A 197 -4.78 15.24 -19.30
CA THR A 197 -3.80 15.43 -18.20
C THR A 197 -4.24 16.17 -16.93
N LEU A 198 -4.69 15.39 -15.95
CA LEU A 198 -4.30 15.50 -14.53
C LEU A 198 -4.18 14.06 -14.00
N GLU A 199 -3.04 13.75 -13.39
CA GLU A 199 -2.55 12.38 -13.12
C GLU A 199 -3.57 11.52 -12.33
N MET A 200 -4.06 10.49 -13.00
CA MET A 200 -4.98 9.50 -12.46
C MET A 200 -4.21 8.50 -11.58
N VAL A 201 -4.60 8.38 -10.31
CA VAL A 201 -4.33 7.19 -9.50
C VAL A 201 -5.60 6.34 -9.52
N ASP A 202 -5.56 5.28 -10.29
CA ASP A 202 -6.54 4.22 -10.38
C ASP A 202 -6.92 3.70 -8.98
N ASN A 203 -8.18 3.86 -8.55
CA ASN A 203 -8.68 3.50 -7.20
C ASN A 203 -9.81 2.47 -7.23
N THR A 204 -9.74 1.58 -8.22
CA THR A 204 -10.50 0.31 -8.23
C THR A 204 -9.81 -0.78 -7.39
N THR A 205 -8.59 -0.52 -6.90
CA THR A 205 -7.68 -1.54 -6.36
C THR A 205 -7.49 -1.42 -4.84
N SER A 206 -7.59 -2.56 -4.14
CA SER A 206 -7.08 -2.72 -2.77
C SER A 206 -5.63 -2.20 -2.69
N HIS A 207 -5.26 -1.47 -1.62
CA HIS A 207 -3.92 -0.92 -1.43
C HIS A 207 -2.84 -1.96 -1.76
N GLU A 208 -1.86 -1.64 -2.60
CA GLU A 208 -0.94 -2.64 -3.18
C GLU A 208 -0.17 -3.47 -2.13
N GLU A 209 0.15 -2.90 -0.96
CA GLU A 209 0.72 -3.63 0.20
C GLU A 209 -0.13 -4.84 0.65
N MET A 210 -1.43 -4.86 0.37
CA MET A 210 -2.29 -6.00 0.65
C MET A 210 -1.84 -7.26 -0.07
N GLN A 211 -1.21 -7.16 -1.25
CA GLN A 211 -0.67 -8.33 -1.95
C GLN A 211 0.39 -9.07 -1.12
N TYR A 212 1.24 -8.33 -0.40
CA TYR A 212 2.22 -8.89 0.52
C TYR A 212 1.55 -9.51 1.76
N LEU A 213 0.58 -8.81 2.35
CA LEU A 213 -0.13 -9.29 3.54
C LEU A 213 -0.98 -10.53 3.24
N ASP A 214 -1.63 -10.57 2.08
CA ASP A 214 -2.46 -11.68 1.61
C ASP A 214 -1.60 -12.91 1.31
N LEU A 215 -0.39 -12.72 0.74
CA LEU A 215 0.55 -13.83 0.56
C LEU A 215 1.02 -14.40 1.91
N ILE A 216 1.25 -13.57 2.92
CA ILE A 216 1.52 -14.05 4.28
C ILE A 216 0.32 -14.83 4.84
N ARG A 217 -0.91 -14.29 4.74
CA ARG A 217 -2.13 -14.98 5.19
C ARG A 217 -2.28 -16.34 4.51
N LYS A 218 -2.01 -16.42 3.21
CA LYS A 218 -2.00 -17.66 2.44
C LYS A 218 -0.97 -18.64 2.98
N ILE A 219 0.27 -18.23 3.22
CA ILE A 219 1.32 -19.09 3.78
C ILE A 219 0.96 -19.58 5.18
N LEU A 220 0.44 -18.71 6.05
CA LEU A 220 0.07 -19.11 7.41
C LEU A 220 -1.10 -20.09 7.46
N SER A 221 -2.03 -20.01 6.52
CA SER A 221 -3.24 -20.83 6.49
C SER A 221 -3.08 -22.13 5.69
N GLN A 222 -2.31 -22.10 4.61
CA GLN A 222 -2.19 -23.19 3.63
C GLN A 222 -0.75 -23.69 3.45
N GLY A 223 0.24 -23.03 4.06
CA GLY A 223 1.64 -23.35 3.86
C GLY A 223 2.00 -24.74 4.38
N VAL A 224 2.77 -25.48 3.59
CA VAL A 224 3.30 -26.77 4.00
C VAL A 224 4.49 -26.55 4.91
N LYS A 225 4.47 -27.20 6.08
CA LYS A 225 5.59 -27.20 7.01
C LYS A 225 6.75 -27.98 6.39
N ARG A 226 7.92 -27.35 6.29
CA ARG A 226 9.15 -27.97 5.76
C ARG A 226 10.31 -27.77 6.73
N ILE A 227 11.21 -28.74 6.73
CA ILE A 227 12.53 -28.59 7.35
C ILE A 227 13.39 -27.80 6.35
N ASP A 228 14.14 -26.82 6.84
CA ASP A 228 15.06 -26.01 6.03
C ASP A 228 16.53 -26.27 6.40
N ARG A 229 17.45 -25.69 5.64
CA ARG A 229 18.90 -25.81 5.88
C ARG A 229 19.39 -25.16 7.17
N THR A 230 18.59 -24.27 7.76
CA THR A 230 18.95 -23.49 8.97
C THR A 230 18.53 -24.20 10.26
N GLY A 231 17.66 -25.20 10.16
CA GLY A 231 17.11 -25.94 11.31
C GLY A 231 15.87 -25.30 11.94
N THR A 232 15.54 -24.04 11.60
CA THR A 232 14.34 -23.34 12.09
C THR A 232 13.05 -23.95 11.55
N GLY A 233 13.04 -24.34 10.28
CA GLY A 233 11.85 -24.79 9.57
C GLY A 233 10.98 -23.63 9.10
N THR A 234 10.15 -23.91 8.09
CA THR A 234 9.29 -22.92 7.44
C THR A 234 7.88 -23.43 7.21
N LEU A 235 6.92 -22.50 7.08
CA LEU A 235 5.68 -22.70 6.34
C LEU A 235 5.89 -22.12 4.94
N SER A 236 5.58 -22.88 3.89
CA SER A 236 5.88 -22.44 2.51
C SER A 236 4.73 -22.72 1.53
N VAL A 237 4.59 -21.85 0.55
CA VAL A 237 3.81 -22.09 -0.66
C VAL A 237 4.71 -21.88 -1.88
N PHE A 238 4.51 -22.66 -2.93
CA PHE A 238 5.28 -22.53 -4.15
C PHE A 238 4.51 -21.72 -5.19
N GLY A 239 5.13 -20.65 -5.68
CA GLY A 239 4.50 -19.68 -6.59
C GLY A 239 3.83 -18.53 -5.84
N GLY A 240 4.22 -17.31 -6.18
CA GLY A 240 3.56 -16.08 -5.75
C GLY A 240 3.85 -14.96 -6.75
N GLN A 241 2.97 -13.97 -6.83
CA GLN A 241 3.20 -12.77 -7.61
C GLN A 241 2.63 -11.56 -6.87
N MET A 242 3.38 -10.45 -6.89
CA MET A 242 2.92 -9.15 -6.42
C MET A 242 3.30 -8.09 -7.46
N ARG A 243 2.51 -7.02 -7.58
CA ARG A 243 2.71 -5.92 -8.53
C ARG A 243 2.63 -4.59 -7.80
N PHE A 244 3.52 -3.67 -8.08
CA PHE A 244 3.60 -2.38 -7.42
C PHE A 244 3.79 -1.27 -8.43
N SER A 245 2.91 -0.27 -8.42
CA SER A 245 3.06 0.92 -9.25
C SER A 245 4.22 1.77 -8.77
N LEU A 246 5.02 2.25 -9.71
CA LEU A 246 6.09 3.24 -9.50
C LEU A 246 5.73 4.60 -10.11
N ARG A 247 4.49 4.76 -10.59
CA ARG A 247 4.01 6.03 -11.14
C ARG A 247 3.83 7.08 -10.05
N ASN A 248 3.78 8.34 -10.43
CA ASN A 248 3.50 9.48 -9.53
C ASN A 248 4.40 9.51 -8.28
N ASN A 249 5.67 9.13 -8.44
CA ASN A 249 6.66 9.03 -7.37
C ASN A 249 6.33 8.03 -6.23
N ALA A 250 5.31 7.19 -6.38
CA ALA A 250 4.97 6.14 -5.41
C ALA A 250 6.14 5.17 -5.23
N PHE A 251 6.46 4.86 -3.98
CA PHE A 251 7.56 3.96 -3.64
C PHE A 251 7.07 2.85 -2.72
N PRO A 252 7.04 1.57 -3.16
CA PRO A 252 6.47 0.46 -2.41
C PRO A 252 7.37 0.04 -1.24
N LEU A 253 7.44 0.91 -0.24
CA LEU A 253 8.12 0.69 1.03
C LEU A 253 7.06 0.40 2.09
N LEU A 254 7.03 -0.85 2.54
CA LEU A 254 5.95 -1.34 3.42
C LEU A 254 5.74 -0.45 4.64
N THR A 255 4.47 -0.23 4.97
CA THR A 255 4.05 0.66 6.04
C THR A 255 3.57 -0.09 7.28
N THR A 256 3.09 -1.32 7.12
CA THR A 256 2.67 -2.19 8.25
C THR A 256 3.84 -2.58 9.15
N LYS A 257 5.08 -2.40 8.70
CA LYS A 257 6.31 -2.56 9.50
C LYS A 257 7.37 -1.62 8.94
N ARG A 258 8.08 -0.90 9.82
CA ARG A 258 9.23 -0.07 9.42
C ARG A 258 10.29 -0.92 8.72
N VAL A 259 10.63 -0.56 7.48
CA VAL A 259 11.70 -1.16 6.68
C VAL A 259 12.98 -0.34 6.84
N PHE A 260 14.13 -1.02 6.88
CA PHE A 260 15.44 -0.36 7.01
C PHE A 260 15.91 0.24 5.68
N TRP A 261 15.35 1.41 5.33
CA TRP A 261 15.59 2.10 4.07
C TRP A 261 17.08 2.29 3.73
N ARG A 262 17.90 2.76 4.68
CA ARG A 262 19.33 2.98 4.44
C ARG A 262 20.03 1.69 4.02
N GLY A 263 19.69 0.56 4.63
CA GLY A 263 20.17 -0.74 4.19
C GLY A 263 19.80 -1.03 2.73
N VAL A 264 18.53 -0.81 2.36
CA VAL A 264 18.04 -1.05 0.99
C VAL A 264 18.83 -0.27 -0.05
N ALA A 265 18.96 1.04 0.16
CA ALA A 265 19.64 1.91 -0.79
C ALA A 265 21.14 1.57 -0.89
N GLU A 266 21.83 1.42 0.23
CA GLU A 266 23.27 1.15 0.23
C GLU A 266 23.63 -0.23 -0.32
N GLU A 267 22.80 -1.25 -0.06
CA GLU A 267 22.98 -2.58 -0.66
C GLU A 267 22.79 -2.54 -2.17
N LEU A 268 21.75 -1.85 -2.67
CA LEU A 268 21.56 -1.74 -4.11
C LEU A 268 22.72 -1.01 -4.79
N LEU A 269 23.17 0.10 -4.22
CA LEU A 269 24.33 0.84 -4.75
C LEU A 269 25.61 -0.01 -4.71
N TRP A 270 25.75 -0.89 -3.71
CA TRP A 270 26.83 -1.87 -3.63
C TRP A 270 26.74 -2.93 -4.74
N PHE A 271 25.54 -3.47 -5.03
CA PHE A 271 25.34 -4.37 -6.17
C PHE A 271 25.62 -3.67 -7.51
N ILE A 272 25.13 -2.44 -7.70
CA ILE A 272 25.37 -1.65 -8.91
C ILE A 272 26.87 -1.54 -9.16
N LYS A 273 27.67 -1.24 -8.14
CA LYS A 273 29.13 -1.11 -8.26
C LYS A 273 29.89 -2.41 -8.54
N GLY A 274 29.23 -3.56 -8.52
CA GLY A 274 29.91 -4.85 -8.66
C GLY A 274 30.71 -5.30 -7.44
N ASP A 275 30.54 -4.61 -6.30
CA ASP A 275 31.29 -4.88 -5.07
C ASP A 275 30.81 -6.20 -4.43
N THR A 276 31.75 -6.95 -3.85
CA THR A 276 31.53 -8.26 -3.20
C THR A 276 32.03 -8.30 -1.76
N SER A 277 32.57 -7.17 -1.26
CA SER A 277 33.02 -7.03 0.12
C SER A 277 31.90 -6.55 1.04
N ALA A 278 31.53 -7.39 2.02
CA ALA A 278 30.61 -6.99 3.10
C ALA A 278 31.17 -5.81 3.93
N ARG A 279 32.49 -5.59 3.91
CA ARG A 279 33.15 -4.52 4.68
C ARG A 279 32.74 -3.13 4.20
N THR A 280 32.52 -2.94 2.91
CA THR A 280 32.05 -1.68 2.34
C THR A 280 30.69 -1.28 2.94
N LEU A 281 29.79 -2.25 3.12
CA LEU A 281 28.50 -2.03 3.78
C LEU A 281 28.67 -1.77 5.29
N GLN A 282 29.54 -2.51 5.96
CA GLN A 282 29.82 -2.34 7.39
C GLN A 282 30.34 -0.94 7.72
N GLN A 283 31.24 -0.39 6.88
CA GLN A 283 31.76 0.97 7.02
C GLN A 283 30.66 2.03 6.97
N LYS A 284 29.54 1.72 6.31
CA LYS A 284 28.34 2.57 6.22
C LYS A 284 27.28 2.26 7.28
N GLY A 285 27.60 1.38 8.24
CA GLY A 285 26.69 0.95 9.29
C GLY A 285 25.64 -0.07 8.83
N VAL A 286 25.80 -0.67 7.66
CA VAL A 286 24.90 -1.69 7.11
C VAL A 286 25.49 -3.08 7.35
N ARG A 287 24.80 -3.90 8.14
CA ARG A 287 25.31 -5.19 8.67
C ARG A 287 24.52 -6.41 8.22
N ILE A 288 23.71 -6.27 7.18
CA ILE A 288 22.78 -7.33 6.71
C ILE A 288 23.52 -8.57 6.16
N TRP A 289 24.79 -8.42 5.75
CA TRP A 289 25.65 -9.50 5.26
C TRP A 289 26.63 -10.05 6.31
N ASP A 290 26.64 -9.52 7.55
CA ASP A 290 27.62 -9.92 8.59
C ASP A 290 27.55 -11.42 8.91
N GLY A 291 26.33 -11.98 8.95
CA GLY A 291 26.13 -13.42 9.21
C GLY A 291 26.75 -14.30 8.12
N ASN A 292 26.42 -14.02 6.85
CA ASN A 292 26.90 -14.79 5.70
C ASN A 292 28.38 -14.54 5.37
N GLY A 293 28.93 -13.40 5.79
CA GLY A 293 30.35 -13.07 5.62
C GLY A 293 31.24 -13.50 6.80
N SER A 294 30.68 -14.13 7.84
CA SER A 294 31.42 -14.57 9.01
C SER A 294 32.34 -15.76 8.71
N ARG A 295 33.43 -15.89 9.47
CA ARG A 295 34.37 -17.02 9.33
C ARG A 295 33.67 -18.37 9.44
N GLU A 296 32.83 -18.52 10.46
CA GLU A 296 32.09 -19.76 10.74
C GLU A 296 31.14 -20.13 9.59
N TYR A 297 30.44 -19.15 9.02
CA TYR A 297 29.55 -19.40 7.88
C TYR A 297 30.32 -19.76 6.62
N LEU A 298 31.39 -19.03 6.29
CA LEU A 298 32.24 -19.33 5.12
C LEU A 298 32.86 -20.73 5.24
N ASP A 299 33.30 -21.15 6.42
CA ASP A 299 33.85 -22.49 6.65
C ASP A 299 32.77 -23.57 6.48
N SER A 300 31.54 -23.32 6.95
CA SER A 300 30.39 -24.22 6.74
C SER A 300 30.03 -24.41 5.26
N ARG A 301 30.43 -23.45 4.40
CA ARG A 301 30.25 -23.46 2.95
C ARG A 301 31.44 -24.06 2.20
N GLY A 302 32.50 -24.49 2.89
CA GLY A 302 33.72 -24.98 2.25
C GLY A 302 34.59 -23.88 1.63
N LEU A 303 34.43 -22.63 2.09
CA LEU A 303 35.12 -21.44 1.58
C LEU A 303 36.23 -20.98 2.53
N GLN A 304 37.05 -21.92 3.03
CA GLN A 304 38.05 -21.63 4.07
C GLN A 304 39.15 -20.66 3.60
N SER A 305 39.44 -20.63 2.30
CA SER A 305 40.42 -19.73 1.70
C SER A 305 39.95 -18.28 1.56
N ARG A 306 38.64 -18.02 1.66
CA ARG A 306 38.09 -16.66 1.53
C ARG A 306 38.39 -15.81 2.76
N GLU A 307 38.65 -14.52 2.58
CA GLU A 307 38.76 -13.59 3.70
C GLU A 307 37.38 -13.36 4.36
N VAL A 308 37.35 -13.05 5.67
CA VAL A 308 36.12 -12.61 6.34
C VAL A 308 35.56 -11.37 5.65
N GLY A 309 34.30 -11.45 5.24
CA GLY A 309 33.61 -10.42 4.47
C GLY A 309 33.72 -10.55 2.94
N ASP A 310 34.52 -11.48 2.40
CA ASP A 310 34.53 -11.82 0.97
C ASP A 310 33.35 -12.76 0.68
N LEU A 311 32.30 -12.22 0.05
CA LEU A 311 31.08 -12.97 -0.24
C LEU A 311 31.19 -13.83 -1.51
N GLY A 312 32.28 -13.71 -2.26
CA GLY A 312 32.46 -14.34 -3.57
C GLY A 312 31.69 -13.66 -4.69
N PRO A 313 31.56 -14.31 -5.86
CA PRO A 313 30.97 -13.74 -7.07
C PRO A 313 29.44 -13.67 -6.99
N VAL A 314 28.91 -12.93 -6.01
CA VAL A 314 27.48 -12.76 -5.73
C VAL A 314 26.83 -11.74 -6.68
N TYR A 315 25.68 -11.18 -6.31
CA TYR A 315 24.81 -10.37 -7.17
C TYR A 315 25.52 -9.31 -8.02
N GLY A 316 26.20 -8.35 -7.39
CA GLY A 316 26.83 -7.24 -8.11
C GLY A 316 27.90 -7.71 -9.09
N PHE A 317 28.73 -8.67 -8.66
CA PHE A 317 29.73 -9.27 -9.53
C PHE A 317 29.09 -9.89 -10.78
N GLN A 318 28.01 -10.65 -10.61
CA GLN A 318 27.32 -11.22 -11.76
C GLN A 318 26.68 -10.12 -12.64
N TRP A 319 26.24 -9.00 -12.07
CA TRP A 319 25.67 -7.90 -12.86
C TRP A 319 26.70 -7.17 -13.72
N ARG A 320 27.93 -7.01 -13.23
CA ARG A 320 28.97 -6.20 -13.88
C ARG A 320 30.05 -7.04 -14.59
N HIS A 321 30.24 -8.29 -14.17
CA HIS A 321 31.36 -9.16 -14.54
C HIS A 321 30.91 -10.60 -14.79
N PHE A 322 29.72 -10.82 -15.37
CA PHE A 322 29.16 -12.16 -15.57
C PHE A 322 30.13 -13.08 -16.34
N GLY A 323 30.45 -14.24 -15.76
CA GLY A 323 31.39 -15.21 -16.34
C GLY A 323 32.87 -14.86 -16.23
N ALA A 324 33.24 -13.76 -15.56
CA ALA A 324 34.63 -13.50 -15.19
C ALA A 324 35.07 -14.50 -14.10
N LYS A 325 36.35 -14.90 -14.14
CA LYS A 325 36.92 -15.78 -13.12
C LYS A 325 37.16 -14.99 -11.83
N TYR A 326 36.38 -15.26 -10.79
CA TYR A 326 36.58 -14.65 -9.48
C TYR A 326 37.90 -15.11 -8.83
N THR A 327 38.62 -14.19 -8.20
CA THR A 327 39.78 -14.47 -7.36
C THR A 327 39.49 -14.11 -5.91
N ASP A 328 39.31 -12.83 -5.62
CA ASP A 328 39.03 -12.27 -4.29
C ASP A 328 38.30 -10.92 -4.41
N MET A 329 37.83 -10.39 -3.29
CA MET A 329 37.11 -9.10 -3.23
C MET A 329 37.98 -7.85 -3.45
N HIS A 330 39.31 -7.99 -3.59
CA HIS A 330 40.24 -6.86 -3.75
C HIS A 330 40.72 -6.68 -5.20
N ALA A 331 40.53 -7.70 -6.04
CA ALA A 331 40.92 -7.67 -7.44
C ALA A 331 40.13 -6.66 -8.27
N ASP A 332 40.78 -6.10 -9.30
CA ASP A 332 40.13 -5.24 -10.29
C ASP A 332 39.55 -6.09 -11.42
N TYR A 333 38.21 -6.13 -11.49
CA TYR A 333 37.47 -6.86 -12.52
C TYR A 333 37.04 -5.98 -13.70
N THR A 334 37.52 -4.73 -13.77
CA THR A 334 37.17 -3.80 -14.87
C THR A 334 37.44 -4.42 -16.24
N GLY A 335 36.42 -4.43 -17.09
CA GLY A 335 36.50 -5.00 -18.44
C GLY A 335 36.52 -6.53 -18.51
N GLN A 336 36.39 -7.23 -17.38
CA GLN A 336 36.28 -8.70 -17.33
C GLN A 336 34.81 -9.14 -17.31
N GLY A 337 34.53 -10.25 -17.99
CA GLY A 337 33.18 -10.81 -18.07
C GLY A 337 32.22 -9.96 -18.92
N VAL A 338 30.93 -10.14 -18.72
CA VAL A 338 29.87 -9.37 -19.38
C VAL A 338 29.26 -8.38 -18.38
N ASP A 339 29.34 -7.08 -18.68
CA ASP A 339 28.61 -6.03 -17.95
C ASP A 339 27.15 -6.00 -18.42
N GLN A 340 26.33 -6.82 -17.77
CA GLN A 340 24.90 -6.95 -18.09
C GLN A 340 24.13 -5.66 -17.77
N LEU A 341 24.49 -4.94 -16.70
CA LEU A 341 23.79 -3.71 -16.32
C LEU A 341 24.04 -2.60 -17.35
N ALA A 342 25.28 -2.44 -17.82
CA ALA A 342 25.61 -1.51 -18.89
C ALA A 342 24.86 -1.87 -20.19
N GLU A 343 24.82 -3.15 -20.56
CA GLU A 343 24.10 -3.63 -21.74
C GLU A 343 22.58 -3.40 -21.64
N VAL A 344 21.99 -3.60 -20.46
CA VAL A 344 20.58 -3.29 -20.19
C VAL A 344 20.30 -1.81 -20.42
N ILE A 345 21.09 -0.92 -19.82
CA ILE A 345 20.91 0.53 -19.96
C ILE A 345 21.12 0.96 -21.42
N HIS A 346 22.12 0.38 -22.11
CA HIS A 346 22.36 0.63 -23.53
C HIS A 346 21.12 0.28 -24.36
N LYS A 347 20.58 -0.93 -24.20
CA LYS A 347 19.36 -1.37 -24.92
C LYS A 347 18.17 -0.49 -24.62
N LEU A 348 17.96 -0.08 -23.37
CA LEU A 348 16.85 0.80 -23.01
C LEU A 348 16.94 2.16 -23.72
N ARG A 349 18.15 2.68 -23.94
CA ARG A 349 18.38 3.94 -24.66
C ARG A 349 18.27 3.79 -26.18
N THR A 350 18.69 2.67 -26.76
CA THR A 350 18.85 2.52 -28.22
C THR A 350 17.80 1.64 -28.89
N ASN A 351 17.26 0.65 -28.18
CA ASN A 351 16.24 -0.28 -28.67
C ASN A 351 15.28 -0.68 -27.53
N PRO A 352 14.48 0.25 -26.99
CA PRO A 352 13.62 0.00 -25.82
C PRO A 352 12.55 -1.08 -26.04
N SER A 353 12.21 -1.38 -27.30
CA SER A 353 11.28 -2.46 -27.66
C SER A 353 11.89 -3.87 -27.66
N ASP A 354 13.21 -3.99 -27.40
CA ASP A 354 13.87 -5.29 -27.32
C ASP A 354 13.26 -6.15 -26.22
N ARG A 355 13.01 -7.43 -26.51
CA ARG A 355 12.39 -8.39 -25.59
C ARG A 355 13.42 -9.19 -24.77
N ARG A 356 14.70 -8.82 -24.86
CA ARG A 356 15.87 -9.51 -24.28
C ARG A 356 16.65 -8.59 -23.33
N ILE A 357 15.96 -7.62 -22.73
CA ILE A 357 16.54 -6.73 -21.72
C ILE A 357 16.45 -7.43 -20.36
N VAL A 358 17.42 -8.31 -20.09
CA VAL A 358 17.46 -9.21 -18.93
C VAL A 358 18.77 -9.01 -18.17
N LEU A 359 18.69 -9.04 -16.84
CA LEU A 359 19.83 -9.01 -15.92
C LEU A 359 19.77 -10.25 -15.03
N SER A 360 20.81 -11.09 -15.06
CA SER A 360 20.85 -12.35 -14.30
C SER A 360 21.99 -12.38 -13.29
N ALA A 361 21.69 -12.79 -12.06
CA ALA A 361 22.68 -13.18 -11.06
C ALA A 361 22.92 -14.70 -11.03
N TRP A 362 22.11 -15.51 -11.72
CA TRP A 362 22.21 -16.96 -11.65
C TRP A 362 23.26 -17.52 -12.62
N ASN A 363 24.46 -17.79 -12.11
CA ASN A 363 25.53 -18.46 -12.84
C ASN A 363 25.83 -19.84 -12.22
N PRO A 364 25.39 -20.95 -12.83
CA PRO A 364 25.65 -22.30 -12.33
C PRO A 364 27.13 -22.63 -12.10
N ALA A 365 28.05 -22.05 -12.88
CA ALA A 365 29.47 -22.32 -12.76
C ALA A 365 30.09 -21.73 -11.47
N ASP A 366 29.49 -20.68 -10.93
CA ASP A 366 30.02 -19.93 -9.79
C ASP A 366 29.26 -20.23 -8.48
N LEU A 367 28.19 -21.03 -8.49
CA LEU A 367 27.31 -21.19 -7.31
C LEU A 367 28.04 -21.74 -6.07
N ASP A 368 29.02 -22.62 -6.28
CA ASP A 368 29.80 -23.19 -5.18
C ASP A 368 30.81 -22.18 -4.61
N ASP A 369 31.17 -21.16 -5.37
CA ASP A 369 32.07 -20.09 -4.96
C ASP A 369 31.35 -18.98 -4.19
N MET A 370 30.02 -18.91 -4.24
CA MET A 370 29.23 -17.86 -3.57
C MET A 370 28.98 -18.21 -2.10
N ALA A 371 29.15 -17.23 -1.21
CA ALA A 371 28.78 -17.38 0.20
C ALA A 371 27.29 -17.75 0.33
N LEU A 372 26.42 -17.10 -0.44
CA LEU A 372 25.01 -17.46 -0.53
C LEU A 372 24.55 -17.39 -1.99
N PRO A 373 23.99 -18.48 -2.56
CA PRO A 373 23.42 -18.45 -3.90
C PRO A 373 22.33 -17.39 -4.06
N PRO A 374 22.21 -16.70 -5.21
CA PRO A 374 21.31 -15.56 -5.38
C PRO A 374 19.85 -15.92 -5.09
N CYS A 375 19.19 -15.15 -4.23
CA CYS A 375 17.76 -15.30 -3.97
C CYS A 375 16.92 -14.71 -5.10
N HIS A 376 17.13 -13.43 -5.42
CA HIS A 376 16.59 -12.77 -6.62
C HIS A 376 17.50 -13.07 -7.81
N MET A 377 17.08 -14.05 -8.62
CA MET A 377 17.93 -14.72 -9.61
C MET A 377 18.13 -13.89 -10.87
N PHE A 378 17.06 -13.30 -11.40
CA PHE A 378 17.10 -12.47 -12.59
C PHE A 378 15.94 -11.49 -12.59
N CYS A 379 16.08 -10.41 -13.35
CA CYS A 379 14.98 -9.53 -13.71
C CYS A 379 14.96 -9.23 -15.21
N GLN A 380 13.78 -8.93 -15.71
CA GLN A 380 13.54 -8.47 -17.07
C GLN A 380 12.94 -7.08 -17.03
N PHE A 381 13.43 -6.22 -17.92
CA PHE A 381 12.88 -4.89 -18.14
C PHE A 381 11.97 -4.87 -19.36
N TYR A 382 10.97 -4.00 -19.32
CA TYR A 382 9.98 -3.84 -20.38
C TYR A 382 9.64 -2.37 -20.53
N VAL A 383 9.64 -1.87 -21.77
CA VAL A 383 9.23 -0.50 -22.08
C VAL A 383 7.94 -0.49 -22.88
N ALA A 384 6.96 0.26 -22.40
CA ALA A 384 5.75 0.60 -23.12
C ALA A 384 5.36 2.04 -22.82
N ASP A 385 4.92 2.79 -23.84
CA ASP A 385 4.44 4.17 -23.69
C ASP A 385 5.43 5.11 -22.97
N GLY A 386 6.72 4.87 -23.15
CA GLY A 386 7.81 5.63 -22.50
C GLY A 386 8.02 5.31 -21.02
N GLU A 387 7.34 4.29 -20.49
CA GLU A 387 7.46 3.81 -19.12
C GLU A 387 8.28 2.51 -19.03
N LEU A 388 9.16 2.43 -18.03
CA LEU A 388 10.00 1.27 -17.71
C LEU A 388 9.37 0.47 -16.56
N SER A 389 9.03 -0.78 -16.86
CA SER A 389 8.63 -1.78 -15.85
C SER A 389 9.72 -2.82 -15.66
N CYS A 390 9.78 -3.42 -14.47
CA CYS A 390 10.72 -4.48 -14.12
C CYS A 390 9.98 -5.68 -13.52
N GLN A 391 10.20 -6.87 -14.05
CA GLN A 391 9.76 -8.13 -13.46
C GLN A 391 10.97 -8.89 -12.90
N MET A 392 10.97 -9.17 -11.60
CA MET A 392 12.04 -9.92 -10.92
C MET A 392 11.53 -11.30 -10.49
N TYR A 393 12.34 -12.33 -10.72
CA TYR A 393 12.10 -13.69 -10.22
C TYR A 393 12.99 -14.01 -9.02
N GLN A 394 12.36 -14.33 -7.88
CA GLN A 394 13.02 -14.72 -6.64
C GLN A 394 12.75 -16.19 -6.32
N ARG A 395 13.77 -17.06 -6.37
CA ARG A 395 13.60 -18.51 -6.11
C ARG A 395 13.19 -18.84 -4.69
N SER A 396 13.59 -18.01 -3.73
CA SER A 396 13.41 -18.24 -2.30
C SER A 396 13.23 -16.90 -1.60
N ALA A 397 12.09 -16.74 -0.96
CA ALA A 397 11.59 -15.47 -0.47
C ALA A 397 11.15 -15.59 0.99
N ASP A 398 12.01 -15.13 1.89
CA ASP A 398 11.67 -14.93 3.29
C ASP A 398 10.69 -13.75 3.39
N MET A 399 9.42 -14.07 3.63
CA MET A 399 8.36 -13.08 3.75
C MET A 399 8.51 -12.20 4.99
N GLY A 400 9.22 -12.65 6.02
CA GLY A 400 9.46 -11.94 7.26
C GLY A 400 10.45 -10.81 7.10
N LEU A 401 11.65 -11.10 6.59
CA LEU A 401 12.74 -10.13 6.49
C LEU A 401 13.07 -9.73 5.04
N GLY A 402 13.30 -10.71 4.16
CA GLY A 402 13.84 -10.48 2.82
C GLY A 402 12.89 -9.75 1.87
N VAL A 403 11.64 -10.22 1.74
CA VAL A 403 10.69 -9.69 0.74
C VAL A 403 10.42 -8.19 0.86
N PRO A 404 10.18 -7.61 2.05
CA PRO A 404 10.05 -6.16 2.20
C PRO A 404 11.27 -5.39 1.67
N PHE A 405 12.46 -5.95 1.85
CA PHE A 405 13.72 -5.38 1.38
C PHE A 405 13.84 -5.50 -0.15
N ASN A 406 13.51 -6.68 -0.70
CA ASN A 406 13.60 -6.95 -2.14
C ASN A 406 12.58 -6.13 -2.96
N ILE A 407 11.37 -5.89 -2.43
CA ILE A 407 10.39 -5.01 -3.07
C ILE A 407 10.96 -3.60 -3.22
N ALA A 408 11.46 -3.02 -2.12
CA ALA A 408 12.00 -1.67 -2.14
C ALA A 408 13.28 -1.57 -2.99
N SER A 409 14.15 -2.59 -2.95
CA SER A 409 15.42 -2.62 -3.70
C SER A 409 15.20 -2.64 -5.21
N TYR A 410 14.33 -3.53 -5.73
CA TYR A 410 14.08 -3.58 -7.17
C TYR A 410 13.16 -2.45 -7.66
N ALA A 411 12.27 -1.92 -6.82
CA ALA A 411 11.57 -0.66 -7.11
C ALA A 411 12.55 0.51 -7.27
N LEU A 412 13.57 0.60 -6.39
CA LEU A 412 14.63 1.59 -6.49
C LEU A 412 15.47 1.37 -7.76
N LEU A 413 15.93 0.15 -8.03
CA LEU A 413 16.68 -0.17 -9.25
C LEU A 413 15.94 0.25 -10.51
N THR A 414 14.65 -0.07 -10.60
CA THR A 414 13.80 0.28 -11.76
C THR A 414 13.76 1.79 -11.95
N ARG A 415 13.63 2.57 -10.88
CA ARG A 415 13.63 4.03 -10.94
C ARG A 415 14.98 4.61 -11.36
N LEU A 416 16.09 4.10 -10.81
CA LEU A 416 17.44 4.57 -11.18
C LEU A 416 17.73 4.27 -12.65
N VAL A 417 17.41 3.05 -13.10
CA VAL A 417 17.57 2.64 -14.51
C VAL A 417 16.67 3.49 -15.42
N ALA A 418 15.41 3.73 -15.05
CA ALA A 418 14.52 4.60 -15.80
C ALA A 418 15.10 6.01 -15.97
N GLN A 419 15.60 6.60 -14.88
CA GLN A 419 16.16 7.95 -14.88
C GLN A 419 17.36 8.08 -15.81
N VAL A 420 18.33 7.16 -15.74
CA VAL A 420 19.51 7.23 -16.63
C VAL A 420 19.17 6.82 -18.07
N ALA A 421 18.12 6.03 -18.29
CA ALA A 421 17.65 5.70 -19.62
C ALA A 421 16.76 6.79 -20.25
N GLY A 422 16.38 7.83 -19.50
CA GLY A 422 15.46 8.87 -19.97
C GLY A 422 13.99 8.40 -20.07
N LEU A 423 13.61 7.40 -19.27
CA LEU A 423 12.29 6.80 -19.24
C LEU A 423 11.54 7.16 -17.95
N LYS A 424 10.22 7.02 -17.97
CA LYS A 424 9.39 7.16 -16.75
C LYS A 424 9.32 5.83 -16.00
N PRO A 425 9.31 5.79 -14.66
CA PRO A 425 9.06 4.55 -13.93
C PRO A 425 7.61 4.06 -14.11
N GLY A 426 7.43 2.80 -14.51
CA GLY A 426 6.13 2.13 -14.68
C GLY A 426 5.76 1.27 -13.47
N GLU A 427 5.99 -0.04 -13.56
CA GLU A 427 5.64 -1.02 -12.51
C GLU A 427 6.82 -1.90 -12.09
N PHE A 428 6.82 -2.32 -10.82
CA PHE A 428 7.64 -3.42 -10.34
C PHE A 428 6.78 -4.68 -10.11
N ILE A 429 7.15 -5.79 -10.73
CA ILE A 429 6.48 -7.08 -10.62
C ILE A 429 7.43 -8.05 -9.92
N HIS A 430 7.01 -8.60 -8.78
CA HIS A 430 7.76 -9.56 -8.00
C HIS A 430 7.16 -10.95 -8.16
N VAL A 431 7.85 -11.83 -8.88
CA VAL A 431 7.50 -13.24 -9.06
C VAL A 431 8.34 -14.10 -8.10
N ILE A 432 7.69 -14.95 -7.32
CA ILE A 432 8.32 -15.74 -6.26
C ILE A 432 8.16 -17.24 -6.55
N GLY A 433 9.26 -17.98 -6.38
CA GLY A 433 9.27 -19.45 -6.29
C GLY A 433 8.83 -19.92 -4.91
N ASP A 434 9.76 -20.24 -4.01
CA ASP A 434 9.47 -20.67 -2.64
C ASP A 434 9.19 -19.46 -1.73
N ALA A 435 7.91 -19.12 -1.57
CA ALA A 435 7.44 -18.08 -0.66
C ALA A 435 7.21 -18.69 0.73
N HIS A 436 7.98 -18.24 1.73
CA HIS A 436 7.98 -18.90 3.03
C HIS A 436 8.03 -17.93 4.22
N VAL A 437 7.50 -18.43 5.34
CA VAL A 437 7.56 -17.83 6.66
C VAL A 437 8.33 -18.78 7.56
N TYR A 438 9.43 -18.32 8.17
CA TYR A 438 10.11 -19.09 9.20
C TYR A 438 9.20 -19.30 10.41
N LEU A 439 9.31 -20.46 11.06
CA LEU A 439 8.44 -20.80 12.19
C LEU A 439 8.56 -19.81 13.36
N ASN A 440 9.76 -19.28 13.61
CA ASN A 440 10.01 -18.23 14.60
C ASN A 440 9.47 -16.83 14.20
N HIS A 441 8.99 -16.65 12.96
CA HIS A 441 8.38 -15.40 12.47
C HIS A 441 6.85 -15.45 12.41
N VAL A 442 6.23 -16.60 12.69
CA VAL A 442 4.76 -16.76 12.63
C VAL A 442 4.04 -15.76 13.54
N GLU A 443 4.40 -15.70 14.83
CA GLU A 443 3.76 -14.76 15.77
C GLU A 443 4.03 -13.28 15.41
N PRO A 444 5.28 -12.86 15.11
CA PRO A 444 5.55 -11.52 14.57
C PRO A 444 4.69 -11.15 13.35
N LEU A 445 4.52 -12.06 12.39
CA LEU A 445 3.77 -11.80 11.17
C LEU A 445 2.26 -11.82 11.39
N GLN A 446 1.74 -12.65 12.30
CA GLN A 446 0.34 -12.59 12.75
C GLN A 446 0.00 -11.20 13.32
N LYS A 447 0.92 -10.55 14.04
CA LYS A 447 0.75 -9.16 14.49
C LYS A 447 0.81 -8.16 13.34
N GLN A 448 1.66 -8.39 12.34
CA GLN A 448 1.79 -7.50 11.19
C GLN A 448 0.54 -7.49 10.30
N ILE A 449 -0.03 -8.66 10.00
CA ILE A 449 -1.20 -8.79 9.10
C ILE A 449 -2.50 -8.19 9.64
N LEU A 450 -2.54 -7.83 10.94
CA LEU A 450 -3.66 -7.12 11.57
C LEU A 450 -3.54 -5.59 11.42
N ARG A 451 -2.39 -5.07 10.97
CA ARG A 451 -2.20 -3.64 10.74
C ARG A 451 -2.79 -3.26 9.39
N VAL A 452 -3.58 -2.20 9.37
CA VAL A 452 -4.09 -1.61 8.12
C VAL A 452 -2.93 -0.88 7.44
N PRO A 453 -2.63 -1.16 6.15
CA PRO A 453 -1.64 -0.39 5.41
C PRO A 453 -1.92 1.11 5.45
N ARG A 454 -0.86 1.90 5.59
CA ARG A 454 -0.89 3.36 5.39
C ARG A 454 -0.41 3.65 3.96
N PRO A 455 -0.69 4.84 3.40
CA PRO A 455 -0.20 5.20 2.08
C PRO A 455 1.31 4.98 1.95
N PHE A 456 1.72 4.40 0.82
CA PHE A 456 3.14 4.31 0.50
C PHE A 456 3.79 5.70 0.47
N PRO A 457 5.08 5.80 0.85
CA PRO A 457 5.81 7.05 0.72
C PRO A 457 6.09 7.38 -0.75
N THR A 458 6.66 8.56 -0.94
CA THR A 458 7.24 8.95 -2.24
C THR A 458 8.76 8.86 -2.18
N LEU A 459 9.39 8.57 -3.32
CA LEU A 459 10.86 8.58 -3.43
C LEU A 459 11.30 9.78 -4.27
N TYR A 460 12.14 10.62 -3.67
CA TYR A 460 12.92 11.62 -4.39
C TYR A 460 14.28 11.03 -4.78
N ILE A 461 14.67 11.28 -6.03
CA ILE A 461 15.97 10.95 -6.61
C ILE A 461 16.54 12.25 -7.17
N ASN A 462 17.82 12.52 -6.94
CA ASN A 462 18.49 13.72 -7.46
C ASN A 462 18.32 13.81 -8.99
N PRO A 463 17.62 14.83 -9.53
CA PRO A 463 17.33 14.93 -10.96
C PRO A 463 18.55 15.26 -11.82
N GLU A 464 19.67 15.71 -11.23
CA GLU A 464 20.90 16.02 -11.96
C GLU A 464 21.67 14.75 -12.39
N LYS A 465 21.39 13.61 -11.74
CA LYS A 465 22.05 12.32 -11.98
C LYS A 465 21.41 11.59 -13.17
N THR A 466 21.84 11.93 -14.40
CA THR A 466 21.24 11.39 -15.63
C THR A 466 22.22 10.62 -16.52
N THR A 467 23.52 10.71 -16.25
CA THR A 467 24.56 10.21 -17.16
C THR A 467 24.87 8.74 -16.94
N SER A 468 25.31 8.37 -15.72
CA SER A 468 25.61 7.00 -15.35
C SER A 468 24.81 6.55 -14.12
N ILE A 469 24.46 5.26 -14.09
CA ILE A 469 23.88 4.63 -12.90
C ILE A 469 24.91 4.55 -11.75
N ASP A 470 26.20 4.61 -12.06
CA ASP A 470 27.29 4.58 -11.08
C ASP A 470 27.44 5.91 -10.32
N ASP A 471 26.81 6.98 -10.81
CA ASP A 471 26.92 8.33 -10.22
C ASP A 471 26.08 8.52 -8.95
N PHE A 472 25.13 7.61 -8.69
CA PHE A 472 24.23 7.71 -7.55
C PHE A 472 24.94 7.37 -6.23
N THR A 473 24.66 8.20 -5.22
CA THR A 473 25.04 8.00 -3.83
C THR A 473 23.81 7.96 -2.94
N TYR A 474 23.97 7.57 -1.67
CA TYR A 474 22.85 7.55 -0.73
C TYR A 474 22.20 8.93 -0.56
N ASP A 475 22.99 10.00 -0.58
CA ASP A 475 22.53 11.37 -0.39
C ASP A 475 21.69 11.89 -1.57
N ASP A 476 21.76 11.21 -2.72
CA ASP A 476 20.90 11.49 -3.87
C ASP A 476 19.48 10.92 -3.71
N LEU A 477 19.19 10.20 -2.62
CA LEU A 477 17.96 9.43 -2.43
C LEU A 477 17.25 9.82 -1.13
N GLU A 478 15.99 10.26 -1.22
CA GLU A 478 15.20 10.65 -0.06
C GLU A 478 13.80 10.04 -0.09
N VAL A 479 13.44 9.29 0.94
CA VAL A 479 12.07 8.79 1.12
C VAL A 479 11.27 9.83 1.89
N ARG A 480 10.21 10.35 1.26
CA ARG A 480 9.33 11.39 1.80
C ARG A 480 7.98 10.83 2.21
N ASN A 481 7.39 11.41 3.25
CA ASN A 481 6.06 11.03 3.78
C ASN A 481 5.97 9.57 4.26
N TYR A 482 7.09 9.00 4.75
CA TYR A 482 7.09 7.62 5.27
C TYR A 482 6.63 7.55 6.72
N HIS A 483 5.38 7.14 6.91
CA HIS A 483 4.75 7.02 8.22
C HIS A 483 4.43 5.56 8.58
N PRO A 484 5.42 4.65 8.70
CA PRO A 484 5.14 3.25 9.02
C PRO A 484 4.67 3.07 10.46
N TYR A 485 4.10 1.90 10.74
CA TYR A 485 4.00 1.40 12.11
C TYR A 485 5.39 1.12 12.70
N GLY A 486 5.43 0.90 14.02
CA GLY A 486 6.65 0.53 14.73
C GLY A 486 7.30 -0.75 14.20
N ALA A 487 8.61 -0.89 14.47
CA ALA A 487 9.36 -2.08 14.09
C ALA A 487 8.77 -3.36 14.71
N ILE A 488 8.89 -4.46 13.98
CA ILE A 488 8.60 -5.81 14.48
C ILE A 488 9.92 -6.56 14.44
N LYS A 489 10.43 -6.97 15.60
CA LYS A 489 11.68 -7.71 15.69
C LYS A 489 11.47 -9.12 15.17
N MET A 490 12.35 -9.53 14.25
CA MET A 490 12.45 -10.88 13.70
C MET A 490 13.93 -11.19 13.55
N GLU A 491 14.36 -12.35 14.05
CA GLU A 491 15.75 -12.80 13.99
C GLU A 491 16.02 -13.47 12.65
N MET A 492 17.17 -13.19 12.05
CA MET A 492 17.57 -13.83 10.80
C MET A 492 17.99 -15.28 11.07
N SER A 493 17.45 -16.22 10.29
CA SER A 493 17.92 -17.61 10.31
C SER A 493 19.16 -17.74 9.43
N VAL A 494 20.31 -18.07 10.04
CA VAL A 494 21.60 -18.22 9.32
C VAL A 494 21.80 -19.65 8.86
#